data_AF-A0A9E4PWX9-F1
#
_entry.id   AF-A0A9E4PWX9-F1
#
_cell.length_a   1.000
_cell.length_b   1.000
_cell.length_c   1.000
_cell.angle_alpha   90.00
_cell.angle_beta   90.00
_cell.angle_gamma   90.00
#
_symmetry.space_group_name_H-M   'P 1'
#
loop_
_entity.id
_entity.type
_entity.pdbx_description
1 polymer ?
#
loop_
_entity_poly.entity_id
_entity_poly.type
_entity_poly.pdbx_seq_one_letter_code
_entity_poly.pdbx_strand_id
1 'polypeptide(L)'
;MADSDLTKLTISELAPKIRSGEVSPVEVTEAALAKAERLQPTLNSFITLLHDQAISQAKEQEAALSRGEYRGPLQGIPIGIKDNIATGGIRTT
;
A
#
# COMPACT_ATOMS: atom_id res chain seq x y z
N MET A 1 -17.45 13.47 2.03
CA MET A 1 -16.59 13.93 3.14
C MET A 1 -15.24 14.23 2.54
N ALA A 2 -14.61 15.36 2.86
CA ALA A 2 -13.49 15.89 2.09
C ALA A 2 -12.29 14.92 2.08
N ASP A 3 -12.21 14.18 0.97
CA ASP A 3 -11.05 13.68 0.23
C ASP A 3 -9.69 14.01 0.86
N SER A 4 -9.38 13.38 2.00
CA SER A 4 -8.04 13.41 2.55
C SER A 4 -7.19 12.53 1.65
N ASP A 5 -6.26 13.16 0.91
CA ASP A 5 -5.29 12.43 0.09
C ASP A 5 -4.50 11.47 0.98
N LEU A 6 -4.92 10.20 1.01
CA LEU A 6 -4.34 9.15 1.85
C LEU A 6 -2.83 9.01 1.63
N THR A 7 -2.34 9.38 0.45
CA THR A 7 -0.92 9.34 0.09
C THR A 7 -0.08 10.47 0.68
N LYS A 8 -0.70 11.42 1.40
CA LYS A 8 -0.02 12.48 2.16
C LYS A 8 0.08 12.17 3.65
N LEU A 9 -0.69 11.21 4.14
CA LEU A 9 -0.61 10.78 5.53
C LEU A 9 0.69 9.99 5.76
N THR A 10 1.32 10.24 6.89
CA THR A 10 2.45 9.45 7.38
C THR A 10 1.99 8.05 7.79
N ILE A 11 2.92 7.11 7.86
CA ILE A 11 2.64 5.76 8.38
C ILE A 11 2.09 5.84 9.82
N SER A 12 2.60 6.75 10.65
CA SER A 12 2.10 6.97 12.02
C SER A 12 0.65 7.48 12.07
N GLU A 13 0.17 8.14 11.03
CA GLU A 13 -1.22 8.58 10.90
C GLU A 13 -2.10 7.49 10.28
N LEU A 14 -1.61 6.74 9.29
CA LEU A 14 -2.36 5.66 8.62
C LEU A 14 -2.51 4.42 9.49
N ALA A 15 -1.45 3.97 10.16
CA ALA A 15 -1.47 2.74 10.94
C ALA A 15 -2.61 2.67 11.98
N PRO A 16 -2.86 3.70 12.83
CA PRO A 16 -3.98 3.66 13.76
C PRO A 16 -5.34 3.68 13.06
N LYS A 17 -5.47 4.36 11.90
CA LYS A 17 -6.71 4.42 11.10
C LYS A 17 -7.03 3.10 10.43
N ILE A 18 -6.01 2.41 9.91
CA ILE A 18 -6.14 1.06 9.35
C ILE A 18 -6.51 0.07 10.47
N ARG A 19 -5.82 0.16 11.62
CA ARG A 19 -6.10 -0.70 12.78
C ARG A 19 -7.53 -0.53 13.31
N SER A 20 -8.05 0.71 13.35
CA SER A 20 -9.41 0.99 13.81
C SER A 20 -10.49 0.66 12.78
N GLY A 21 -10.11 0.40 11.52
CA GLY A 21 -11.04 0.25 10.40
C GLY A 21 -11.62 1.57 9.89
N GLU A 22 -11.08 2.72 10.32
CA GLU A 22 -11.44 4.04 9.77
C GLU A 22 -11.05 4.16 8.30
N VAL A 23 -9.93 3.53 7.92
CA VAL A 23 -9.40 3.53 6.55
C VAL A 23 -9.11 2.09 6.16
N SER A 24 -9.54 1.68 4.96
CA SER A 24 -9.20 0.36 4.43
C SER A 24 -7.75 0.34 3.90
N PRO A 25 -6.98 -0.74 4.13
CA PRO A 25 -5.70 -0.90 3.46
C PRO A 25 -5.85 -1.04 1.93
N VAL A 26 -7.02 -1.45 1.44
CA VAL A 26 -7.34 -1.47 -0.01
C VAL A 26 -7.42 -0.05 -0.55
N GLU A 27 -8.15 0.85 0.13
CA GLU A 27 -8.25 2.27 -0.25
C GLU A 27 -6.87 2.95 -0.29
N VAL A 28 -6.02 2.69 0.71
CA VAL A 28 -4.66 3.24 0.76
C VAL A 28 -3.81 2.72 -0.40
N THR A 29 -3.92 1.44 -0.71
CA THR A 29 -3.17 0.80 -1.80
C THR A 29 -3.64 1.31 -3.17
N GLU A 30 -4.94 1.45 -3.39
CA GLU A 30 -5.51 2.02 -4.62
C GLU A 30 -5.05 3.48 -4.81
N ALA A 31 -5.09 4.29 -3.75
CA ALA A 31 -4.61 5.68 -3.80
C ALA A 31 -3.11 5.76 -4.14
N ALA A 32 -2.29 4.88 -3.55
CA ALA A 32 -0.86 4.82 -3.81
C ALA A 32 -0.56 4.41 -5.27
N LEU A 33 -1.23 3.37 -5.77
CA LEU A 33 -1.09 2.88 -7.15
C LEU A 33 -1.53 3.94 -8.17
N ALA A 34 -2.69 4.57 -7.96
CA ALA A 34 -3.18 5.63 -8.85
C ALA A 34 -2.21 6.82 -8.93
N LYS A 35 -1.61 7.20 -7.80
CA LYS A 35 -0.57 8.24 -7.77
C LYS A 35 0.72 7.80 -8.46
N ALA A 36 1.14 6.55 -8.26
CA ALA A 36 2.31 5.98 -8.92
C ALA A 36 2.13 6.00 -10.44
N GLU A 37 1.03 5.45 -10.97
CA GLU A 37 0.72 5.45 -12.40
C GLU A 37 0.68 6.86 -12.98
N ARG A 38 -0.02 7.79 -12.31
CA ARG A 38 -0.15 9.18 -12.78
C ARG A 38 1.19 9.90 -12.88
N LEU A 39 2.12 9.64 -11.96
CA LEU A 39 3.41 10.32 -11.90
C LEU A 39 4.53 9.56 -12.63
N GLN A 40 4.36 8.27 -12.91
CA GLN A 40 5.37 7.42 -13.53
C GLN A 40 5.90 7.97 -14.87
N PRO A 41 5.09 8.53 -15.80
CA PRO A 41 5.61 9.09 -17.04
C PRO A 41 6.56 10.27 -16.85
N THR A 42 6.47 10.98 -15.72
CA THR A 42 7.29 12.15 -15.41
C THR A 42 8.47 11.81 -14.51
N LEU A 43 8.24 11.00 -13.47
CA LEU A 43 9.24 10.68 -12.45
C LEU A 43 10.02 9.39 -12.73
N ASN A 44 9.43 8.47 -13.50
CA ASN A 44 10.00 7.17 -13.85
C ASN A 44 10.61 6.43 -12.64
N SER A 45 9.89 6.42 -11.51
CA SER A 45 10.43 5.97 -10.23
C SER A 45 10.35 4.45 -10.00
N PHE A 46 9.44 3.78 -10.68
CA PHE A 46 9.23 2.33 -10.53
C PHE A 46 9.73 1.57 -11.76
N ILE A 47 10.42 0.44 -11.55
CA ILE A 47 10.79 -0.50 -12.63
C ILE A 47 9.67 -1.52 -12.84
N THR A 48 9.16 -2.08 -11.75
CA THR A 48 8.09 -3.09 -11.75
C THR A 48 6.98 -2.61 -10.81
N LEU A 49 5.81 -2.30 -11.36
CA LEU A 49 4.60 -2.00 -10.58
C LEU A 49 3.75 -3.26 -10.42
N LEU A 50 3.43 -3.63 -9.17
CA LEU A 50 2.75 -4.89 -8.82
C LEU A 50 1.26 -4.68 -8.51
N HIS A 51 0.50 -4.11 -9.45
CA HIS A 51 -0.91 -3.73 -9.24
C HIS A 51 -1.76 -4.85 -8.63
N ASP A 52 -1.88 -5.97 -9.34
CA ASP A 52 -2.77 -7.06 -8.92
C ASP A 52 -2.34 -7.70 -7.60
N GLN A 53 -1.03 -7.90 -7.42
CA GLN A 53 -0.48 -8.49 -6.20
C GLN A 53 -0.66 -7.56 -5.00
N ALA A 54 -0.44 -6.25 -5.16
CA ALA A 54 -0.63 -5.27 -4.09
C ALA A 54 -2.10 -5.21 -3.64
N ILE A 55 -3.05 -5.18 -4.59
CA ILE A 55 -4.49 -5.20 -4.28
C ILE A 55 -4.90 -6.52 -3.62
N SER A 56 -4.40 -7.67 -4.11
CA SER A 56 -4.68 -8.97 -3.50
C SER A 56 -4.20 -9.01 -2.04
N GLN A 57 -2.97 -8.59 -1.79
CA GLN A 57 -2.41 -8.56 -0.44
C GLN A 57 -3.13 -7.57 0.47
N ALA A 58 -3.56 -6.41 -0.04
CA ALA A 58 -4.34 -5.44 0.73
C ALA A 58 -5.68 -6.03 1.19
N LYS A 59 -6.39 -6.75 0.32
CA LYS A 59 -7.62 -7.48 0.65
C LYS A 59 -7.38 -8.56 1.70
N GLU A 60 -6.28 -9.30 1.60
CA GLU A 60 -5.89 -10.28 2.62
C GLU A 60 -5.64 -9.62 3.99
N GLN A 61 -4.97 -8.45 4.01
CA GLN A 61 -4.73 -7.71 5.25
C GLN A 61 -6.02 -7.13 5.84
N GLU A 62 -6.91 -6.59 5.01
CA GLU A 62 -8.23 -6.13 5.43
C GLU A 62 -9.04 -7.27 6.08
N ALA A 63 -9.07 -8.44 5.43
CA ALA A 63 -9.74 -9.62 5.97
C ALA A 63 -9.10 -10.11 7.28
N ALA A 64 -7.78 -10.02 7.43
CA ALA A 64 -7.11 -10.38 8.68
C ALA A 64 -7.46 -9.39 9.81
N LEU A 65 -7.46 -8.09 9.52
CA LEU A 65 -7.83 -7.04 10.48
C LEU A 65 -9.28 -7.19 10.95
N SER A 66 -10.21 -7.51 10.05
CA SER A 66 -11.62 -7.73 10.43
C SER A 66 -11.84 -8.94 11.33
N ARG A 67 -10.93 -9.92 11.29
CA ARG A 67 -10.88 -11.06 12.23
C ARG A 67 -10.13 -10.76 13.53
N GLY A 68 -9.60 -9.55 13.72
CA GLY A 68 -8.80 -9.16 14.88
C GLY A 68 -7.35 -9.66 14.85
N GLU A 69 -6.87 -10.16 13.71
CA GLU A 69 -5.50 -10.65 13.54
C GLU A 69 -4.53 -9.48 13.26
N TYR A 70 -4.33 -8.63 14.26
CA TYR A 70 -3.41 -7.50 14.16
C TYR A 70 -1.95 -7.95 14.30
N ARG A 71 -1.14 -7.67 13.27
CA ARG A 71 0.26 -8.10 13.13
C ARG A 71 1.27 -6.99 13.40
N GLY A 72 0.81 -5.75 13.61
CA GLY A 72 1.65 -4.61 13.93
C GLY A 72 1.44 -3.40 13.02
N PRO A 73 2.18 -2.29 13.26
CA PRO A 73 1.89 -0.98 12.68
C PRO A 73 2.11 -0.87 11.16
N LEU A 74 2.72 -1.87 10.53
CA LEU A 74 2.92 -1.92 9.08
C LEU A 74 1.88 -2.78 8.35
N GLN A 75 0.97 -3.45 9.07
CA GLN A 75 -0.07 -4.25 8.43
C GLN A 75 -0.99 -3.36 7.59
N GLY A 76 -1.09 -3.66 6.29
CA GLY A 76 -1.93 -2.91 5.36
C GLY A 76 -1.29 -1.64 4.78
N ILE A 77 -0.02 -1.36 5.11
CA ILE A 77 0.72 -0.22 4.53
C ILE A 77 1.39 -0.65 3.21
N PRO A 78 1.13 0.03 2.08
CA PRO A 78 1.85 -0.24 0.83
C PRO A 78 3.30 0.23 0.91
N ILE A 79 4.21 -0.51 0.28
CA ILE A 79 5.64 -0.20 0.27
C ILE A 79 6.21 -0.24 -1.15
N GLY A 80 7.21 0.60 -1.41
CA GLY A 80 8.08 0.49 -2.57
C GLY A 80 9.43 -0.10 -2.16
N ILE A 81 9.95 -1.02 -2.96
CA ILE A 81 11.24 -1.67 -2.72
C ILE A 81 12.21 -1.25 -3.83
N LYS A 82 13.44 -0.90 -3.45
CA LYS A 82 14.49 -0.60 -4.42
C LYS A 82 14.88 -1.90 -5.15
N ASP A 83 14.97 -1.84 -6.47
CA ASP A 83 15.16 -3.02 -7.33
C ASP A 83 16.53 -3.71 -7.18
N ASN A 84 17.45 -3.17 -6.36
CA ASN A 84 18.68 -3.86 -5.98
C ASN A 84 18.51 -4.76 -4.73
N ILE A 85 17.28 -4.90 -4.23
CA ILE A 85 16.89 -5.78 -3.13
C ILE A 85 16.10 -6.93 -3.74
N ALA A 86 16.62 -8.16 -3.62
CA ALA A 86 15.97 -9.34 -4.16
C ALA A 86 14.58 -9.54 -3.56
N THR A 87 13.58 -9.71 -4.42
CA THR A 87 12.18 -9.96 -4.04
C THR A 87 11.72 -11.29 -4.64
N GLY A 88 11.27 -12.22 -3.78
CA GLY A 88 10.94 -13.58 -4.20
C GLY A 88 9.79 -13.62 -5.22
N GLY A 89 10.03 -14.20 -6.40
CA GLY A 89 9.02 -14.31 -7.47
C GLY A 89 8.70 -13.00 -8.19
N ILE A 90 9.42 -11.92 -7.89
CA ILE A 90 9.28 -10.61 -8.52
C ILE A 90 10.57 -10.32 -9.30
N ARG A 91 10.45 -9.63 -10.44
CA ARG A 91 11.62 -9.22 -11.23
C ARG A 91 12.53 -8.31 -10.40
N THR A 92 13.84 -8.56 -10.46
CA THR A 92 14.92 -7.78 -9.86
C THR A 92 16.03 -7.69 -10.91
N THR A 93 16.60 -6.50 -11.16
CA THR A 93 17.55 -6.24 -12.27
C THR A 93 18.97 -5.90 -11.83
#